data_AF-A0A6G1CXD1-F1
#
_entry.id   AF-A0A6G1CXD1-F1
#
_cell.length_a   1.000
_cell.length_b   1.000
_cell.length_c   1.000
_cell.angle_alpha   90.00
_cell.angle_beta   90.00
_cell.angle_gamma   90.00
#
_symmetry.space_group_name_H-M   'P 1'
#
loop_
_entity.id
_entity.type
_entity.pdbx_description
1 polymer ?
#
loop_
_entity_poly.entity_id
_entity_poly.type
_entity_poly.pdbx_seq_one_letter_code
_entity_poly.pdbx_strand_id
1 'polypeptide(L)'
;MIQLLFTVLAAEAAVAVVLLFRTPLRKLAMLGLDRLKRGRGPVMVRTVAATVLVVLASSVHSMAKIRGRAAGELDGAGAGTLTPTDQVLLARHLLEASLMGYSLFLALVIDRLHNYIREIRGLKRNLEAASKQNKTLEEGSSDDSKPYPKDIASLNEEIKKLKRQLQEKVNEANNAEAKALAAQKQSEGLMLEYNRLVEDNKHLHDQLQSADHTLSRSDGKKKT
;
A
#
# COMPACT_ATOMS: atom_id res chain seq x y z
N MET A 1 -3.25 21.20 -49.62
CA MET A 1 -3.93 20.56 -48.47
C MET A 1 -3.01 19.57 -47.75
N ILE A 2 -2.46 18.56 -48.43
CA ILE A 2 -1.58 17.54 -47.81
C ILE A 2 -0.37 18.13 -47.06
N GLN A 3 0.31 19.14 -47.62
CA GLN A 3 1.45 19.80 -46.94
C GLN A 3 1.03 20.47 -45.62
N LEU A 4 -0.12 21.16 -45.60
CA LEU A 4 -0.66 21.78 -44.40
C LEU A 4 -1.00 20.73 -43.33
N LEU A 5 -1.67 19.64 -43.73
CA LEU A 5 -1.98 18.53 -42.83
C LEU A 5 -0.71 17.88 -42.26
N PHE A 6 0.35 17.77 -43.06
CA PHE A 6 1.63 17.26 -42.59
C PHE A 6 2.30 18.21 -41.58
N THR A 7 2.23 19.52 -41.80
CA THR A 7 2.75 20.51 -40.85
C THR A 7 1.97 20.53 -39.54
N VAL A 8 0.64 20.41 -39.61
CA VAL A 8 -0.22 20.31 -38.42
C VAL A 8 0.10 19.03 -37.66
N LEU A 9 0.24 17.91 -38.38
CA LEU A 9 0.57 16.65 -37.75
C LEU A 9 1.96 16.66 -37.10
N ALA A 10 2.95 17.25 -37.77
CA ALA A 10 4.29 17.42 -37.22
C ALA A 10 4.28 18.32 -35.98
N ALA A 11 3.49 19.39 -35.99
CA ALA A 11 3.31 20.25 -34.83
C ALA A 11 2.61 19.53 -33.66
N GLU A 12 1.56 18.75 -33.93
CA GLU A 12 0.87 17.94 -32.93
C GLU A 12 1.77 16.85 -32.35
N ALA A 13 2.52 16.14 -33.21
CA ALA A 13 3.49 15.15 -32.79
C ALA A 13 4.62 15.78 -31.96
N ALA A 14 5.11 16.96 -32.33
CA ALA A 14 6.09 17.70 -31.55
C ALA A 14 5.55 18.07 -30.17
N VAL A 15 4.29 18.53 -30.08
CA VAL A 15 3.62 18.80 -28.80
C VAL A 15 3.49 17.53 -27.97
N ALA A 16 3.11 16.39 -28.58
CA ALA A 16 3.01 15.11 -27.90
C ALA A 16 4.37 14.63 -27.35
N VAL A 17 5.44 14.75 -28.14
CA VAL A 17 6.82 14.41 -27.74
C VAL A 17 7.30 15.31 -26.60
N VAL A 18 7.05 16.63 -26.68
CA VAL A 18 7.37 17.59 -25.61
C VAL A 18 6.61 17.29 -24.32
N LEU A 19 5.37 16.78 -24.42
CA LEU A 19 4.61 16.32 -23.25
C LEU A 19 5.19 15.03 -22.64
N LEU A 20 5.70 14.12 -23.48
CA LEU A 20 6.25 12.82 -23.07
C LEU A 20 7.60 12.97 -22.37
N PHE A 21 8.45 13.87 -22.86
CA PHE A 21 9.72 14.17 -22.23
C PHE A 21 9.54 14.92 -20.91
N ARG A 22 10.21 14.42 -19.86
CA ARG A 22 10.17 14.99 -18.50
C ARG A 22 11.08 16.23 -18.40
N THR A 23 10.90 17.20 -19.28
CA THR A 23 11.74 18.40 -19.43
C THR A 23 11.00 19.69 -18.99
N PRO A 24 11.71 20.79 -18.71
CA PRO A 24 11.09 22.08 -18.36
C PRO A 24 10.18 22.65 -19.47
N LEU A 25 10.37 22.23 -20.72
CA LEU A 25 9.49 22.55 -21.85
C LEU A 25 8.05 22.06 -21.65
N ARG A 26 7.87 20.97 -20.88
CA ARG A 26 6.55 20.51 -20.45
C ARG A 26 5.80 21.64 -19.74
N LYS A 27 6.47 22.47 -18.92
CA LYS A 27 5.82 23.60 -18.23
C LYS A 27 5.33 24.67 -19.21
N LEU A 28 6.10 24.97 -20.26
CA LEU A 28 5.72 25.92 -21.31
C LEU A 28 4.58 25.41 -22.18
N ALA A 29 4.68 24.16 -22.65
CA ALA A 29 3.60 23.50 -23.39
C ALA A 29 2.32 23.48 -22.54
N MET A 30 2.43 23.09 -21.26
CA MET A 30 1.31 23.15 -20.33
C MET A 30 0.75 24.56 -20.16
N LEU A 31 1.59 25.59 -20.00
CA LEU A 31 1.15 26.98 -19.86
C LEU A 31 0.47 27.51 -21.14
N GLY A 32 0.93 27.09 -22.32
CA GLY A 32 0.29 27.37 -23.61
C GLY A 32 -1.11 26.75 -23.69
N LEU A 33 -1.21 25.45 -23.40
CA LEU A 33 -2.50 24.75 -23.38
C LEU A 33 -3.44 25.26 -22.27
N ASP A 34 -2.91 25.61 -21.10
CA ASP A 34 -3.68 26.16 -19.98
C ASP A 34 -4.33 27.49 -20.36
N ARG A 35 -3.62 28.36 -21.09
CA ARG A 35 -4.16 29.65 -21.57
C ARG A 35 -5.31 29.45 -22.56
N LEU A 36 -5.21 28.46 -23.45
CA LEU A 36 -6.25 28.17 -24.44
C LEU A 36 -7.50 27.53 -23.82
N LYS A 37 -7.36 26.78 -22.71
CA LYS A 37 -8.46 26.03 -22.08
C LYS A 37 -8.99 26.60 -20.76
N ARG A 38 -8.43 27.69 -20.23
CA ARG A 38 -8.78 28.28 -18.92
C ARG A 38 -10.27 28.64 -18.73
N GLY A 39 -11.07 28.69 -19.80
CA GLY A 39 -12.50 29.03 -19.76
C GLY A 39 -13.48 27.85 -19.91
N ARG A 40 -13.03 26.60 -20.09
CA ARG A 40 -13.92 25.48 -20.45
C ARG A 40 -14.03 24.44 -19.32
N GLY A 41 -15.16 24.46 -18.60
CA GLY A 41 -15.45 23.65 -17.41
C GLY A 41 -15.57 22.13 -17.66
N PRO A 42 -15.65 21.32 -16.58
CA PRO A 42 -15.60 19.85 -16.64
C PRO A 42 -16.76 19.19 -17.39
N VAL A 43 -17.94 19.84 -17.42
CA VAL A 43 -19.13 19.33 -18.13
C VAL A 43 -18.94 19.42 -19.64
N MET A 44 -18.34 20.50 -20.14
CA MET A 44 -18.13 20.68 -21.58
C MET A 44 -17.08 19.72 -22.13
N VAL A 45 -16.14 19.25 -21.30
CA VAL A 45 -15.16 18.23 -21.71
C VAL A 45 -15.85 16.88 -21.97
N ARG A 46 -16.84 16.51 -21.16
CA ARG A 46 -17.61 15.27 -21.34
C ARG A 46 -18.49 15.32 -22.58
N THR A 47 -19.13 16.45 -22.85
CA THR A 47 -19.96 16.63 -24.04
C THR A 47 -19.11 16.65 -25.31
N VAL A 48 -17.96 17.34 -25.30
CA VAL A 48 -17.03 17.34 -26.44
C VAL A 48 -16.51 15.93 -26.72
N ALA A 49 -16.10 15.17 -25.70
CA ALA A 49 -15.67 13.79 -25.86
C ALA A 49 -16.78 12.90 -26.47
N ALA A 50 -18.02 13.03 -26.00
CA ALA A 50 -19.16 12.29 -26.55
C ALA A 50 -19.44 12.68 -28.01
N THR A 51 -19.48 13.98 -28.32
CA THR A 51 -19.73 14.46 -29.69
C THR A 51 -18.64 14.02 -30.66
N VAL A 52 -17.37 14.00 -30.22
CA VAL A 52 -16.28 13.57 -31.09
C VAL A 52 -16.26 12.06 -31.28
N LEU A 53 -16.66 11.27 -30.28
CA LEU A 53 -16.84 9.82 -30.42
C LEU A 53 -17.93 9.50 -31.46
N VAL A 54 -19.03 10.25 -31.44
CA VAL A 54 -20.10 10.16 -32.45
C VAL A 54 -19.60 10.55 -33.84
N VAL A 55 -18.84 11.64 -33.96
CA VAL A 55 -18.26 12.07 -35.25
C VAL A 55 -17.26 11.03 -35.78
N LEU A 56 -16.44 10.41 -34.92
CA LEU A 56 -15.53 9.34 -35.32
C LEU A 56 -16.29 8.08 -35.76
N ALA A 57 -17.32 7.67 -35.04
CA ALA A 57 -18.19 6.57 -35.45
C ALA A 57 -18.87 6.85 -36.80
N SER A 58 -19.31 8.09 -37.03
CA SER A 58 -19.90 8.53 -38.30
C SER A 58 -18.89 8.51 -39.45
N SER A 59 -17.65 8.93 -39.21
CA SER A 59 -16.57 8.89 -40.21
C SER A 59 -16.17 7.46 -40.57
N VAL A 60 -16.05 6.57 -39.57
CA VAL A 60 -15.80 5.13 -39.79
C VAL A 60 -16.95 4.48 -40.55
N HIS A 61 -18.19 4.81 -40.21
CA HIS A 61 -19.37 4.28 -40.89
C HIS A 61 -19.45 4.77 -42.34
N SER A 62 -19.10 6.04 -42.59
CA SER A 62 -19.04 6.61 -43.94
C SER A 62 -17.94 5.94 -44.78
N MET A 63 -16.78 5.65 -44.17
CA MET A 63 -15.68 4.95 -44.83
C MET A 63 -16.02 3.48 -45.14
N ALA A 64 -16.72 2.80 -44.22
CA ALA A 64 -17.24 1.44 -44.44
C ALA A 64 -18.31 1.41 -45.54
N LYS A 65 -19.13 2.45 -45.64
CA LYS A 65 -20.17 2.59 -46.68
C LYS A 65 -19.57 2.89 -48.06
N ILE A 66 -18.48 3.66 -48.13
CA ILE A 66 -17.75 3.92 -49.38
C ILE A 66 -16.99 2.67 -49.83
N ARG A 67 -16.31 1.97 -48.91
CA ARG A 67 -15.70 0.66 -49.19
C ARG A 67 -16.72 -0.41 -49.59
N GLY A 68 -17.87 -0.44 -48.93
CA GLY A 68 -18.95 -1.37 -49.25
C GLY A 68 -19.61 -1.08 -50.59
N ARG A 69 -19.62 0.18 -51.05
CA ARG A 69 -20.05 0.53 -52.41
C ARG A 69 -18.98 0.21 -53.45
N ALA A 70 -17.72 0.52 -53.19
CA ALA A 70 -16.60 0.14 -54.06
C ALA A 70 -16.42 -1.39 -54.16
N ALA A 71 -16.75 -2.14 -53.10
CA ALA A 71 -16.77 -3.60 -53.09
C ALA A 71 -18.08 -4.18 -53.66
N GLY A 72 -19.21 -3.47 -53.54
CA GLY A 72 -20.48 -3.87 -54.17
C GLY A 72 -20.51 -3.63 -55.68
N GLU A 73 -19.72 -2.68 -56.18
CA GLU A 73 -19.49 -2.42 -57.61
C GLU A 73 -18.41 -3.37 -58.21
N LEU A 74 -17.84 -4.26 -57.39
CA LEU A 74 -16.99 -5.38 -57.84
C LEU A 74 -17.79 -6.66 -58.12
N ASP A 75 -19.05 -6.76 -57.67
CA ASP A 75 -19.90 -7.95 -57.86
C ASP A 75 -21.01 -7.74 -58.93
N GLY A 76 -21.09 -6.54 -59.52
CA GLY A 76 -22.19 -6.14 -60.40
C GLY A 76 -21.70 -5.47 -61.69
N ALA A 77 -21.25 -6.29 -62.64
CA ALA A 77 -21.08 -5.98 -64.06
C ALA A 77 -19.88 -5.10 -64.48
N GLY A 78 -18.94 -5.77 -65.18
CA GLY A 78 -18.27 -5.19 -66.34
C GLY A 78 -16.81 -4.85 -66.12
N ALA A 79 -15.95 -5.63 -66.78
CA ALA A 79 -14.56 -5.33 -67.00
C ALA A 79 -14.33 -3.86 -67.42
N GLY A 80 -13.63 -3.11 -66.57
CA GLY A 80 -13.11 -1.80 -66.89
C GLY A 80 -11.76 -1.65 -66.21
N THR A 81 -10.69 -1.78 -66.97
CA THR A 81 -9.30 -1.57 -66.55
C THR A 81 -9.18 -0.26 -65.76
N LEU A 82 -8.96 -0.38 -64.44
CA LEU A 82 -8.66 0.77 -63.58
C LEU A 82 -7.49 1.53 -64.18
N THR A 83 -7.76 2.74 -64.64
CA THR A 83 -6.76 3.61 -65.27
C THR A 83 -5.73 3.99 -64.20
N PRO A 84 -4.42 3.97 -64.47
CA PRO A 84 -3.37 4.28 -63.47
C PRO A 84 -3.60 5.62 -62.74
N THR A 85 -4.25 6.56 -63.43
CA THR A 85 -4.60 7.90 -62.94
C THR A 85 -5.63 7.87 -61.81
N ASP A 86 -6.63 6.99 -61.88
CA ASP A 86 -7.70 6.87 -60.87
C ASP A 86 -7.20 6.21 -59.58
N GLN A 87 -6.23 5.29 -59.69
CA GLN A 87 -5.60 4.68 -58.53
C GLN A 87 -4.78 5.70 -57.73
N VAL A 88 -4.10 6.62 -58.42
CA VAL A 88 -3.33 7.70 -57.78
C VAL A 88 -4.25 8.74 -57.15
N LEU A 89 -5.37 9.07 -57.79
CA LEU A 89 -6.35 10.02 -57.26
C LEU A 89 -7.05 9.45 -56.00
N LEU A 90 -7.44 8.18 -56.04
CA LEU A 90 -8.06 7.50 -54.92
C LEU A 90 -7.08 7.33 -53.75
N ALA A 91 -5.83 6.94 -54.01
CA ALA A 91 -4.79 6.87 -52.99
C ALA A 91 -4.51 8.24 -52.34
N ARG A 92 -4.54 9.32 -53.12
CA ARG A 92 -4.35 10.68 -52.62
C ARG A 92 -5.49 11.13 -51.71
N HIS A 93 -6.74 10.88 -52.08
CA HIS A 93 -7.89 11.20 -51.23
C HIS A 93 -7.97 10.31 -49.98
N LEU A 94 -7.60 9.03 -50.08
CA LEU A 94 -7.49 8.13 -48.94
C LEU A 94 -6.40 8.58 -47.96
N LEU A 95 -5.24 9.02 -48.49
CA LEU A 95 -4.15 9.56 -47.70
C LEU A 95 -4.56 10.87 -47.02
N GLU A 96 -5.22 11.77 -47.74
CA GLU A 96 -5.72 13.03 -47.18
C GLU A 96 -6.76 12.80 -46.07
N ALA A 97 -7.70 11.88 -46.28
CA ALA A 97 -8.72 11.53 -45.29
C ALA A 97 -8.13 10.85 -44.05
N SER A 98 -7.21 9.91 -44.22
CA SER A 98 -6.53 9.26 -43.09
C SER A 98 -5.67 10.24 -42.29
N LEU A 99 -5.04 11.21 -42.95
CA LEU A 99 -4.24 12.25 -42.30
C LEU A 99 -5.11 13.26 -41.52
N MET A 100 -6.30 13.61 -42.05
CA MET A 100 -7.31 14.37 -41.29
C MET A 100 -7.81 13.58 -40.06
N GLY A 101 -8.04 12.27 -40.21
CA GLY A 101 -8.42 11.41 -39.09
C GLY A 101 -7.34 11.30 -38.01
N TYR A 102 -6.07 11.17 -38.42
CA TYR A 102 -4.94 11.04 -37.51
C TYR A 102 -4.65 12.34 -36.75
N SER A 103 -4.71 13.50 -37.42
CA SER A 103 -4.59 14.80 -36.73
C SER A 103 -5.70 15.04 -35.71
N LEU A 104 -6.96 14.75 -36.07
CA LEU A 104 -8.07 14.81 -35.13
C LEU A 104 -7.85 13.88 -33.93
N PHE A 105 -7.35 12.66 -34.16
CA PHE A 105 -7.04 11.73 -33.08
C PHE A 105 -5.91 12.24 -32.17
N LEU A 106 -4.84 12.80 -32.72
CA LEU A 106 -3.75 13.38 -31.94
C LEU A 106 -4.21 14.58 -31.12
N ALA A 107 -5.00 15.48 -31.72
CA ALA A 107 -5.60 16.61 -31.02
C ALA A 107 -6.41 16.14 -29.79
N LEU A 108 -7.17 15.04 -29.90
CA LEU A 108 -7.91 14.46 -28.77
C LEU A 108 -7.02 13.82 -27.71
N VAL A 109 -5.97 13.10 -28.13
CA VAL A 109 -5.01 12.52 -27.18
C VAL A 109 -4.33 13.64 -26.39
N ILE A 110 -3.95 14.74 -27.03
CA ILE A 110 -3.41 15.94 -26.39
C ILE A 110 -4.46 16.56 -25.47
N ASP A 111 -5.73 16.63 -25.91
CA ASP A 111 -6.85 17.14 -25.11
C ASP A 111 -7.02 16.39 -23.79
N ARG A 112 -7.00 15.05 -23.85
CA ARG A 112 -7.16 14.13 -22.72
C ARG A 112 -5.95 14.13 -21.80
N LEU A 113 -4.73 14.11 -22.36
CA LEU A 113 -3.49 14.21 -21.59
C LEU A 113 -3.43 15.52 -20.80
N HIS A 114 -3.87 16.62 -21.40
CA HIS A 114 -3.97 17.89 -20.71
C HIS A 114 -4.95 17.84 -19.53
N ASN A 115 -6.12 17.22 -19.70
CA ASN A 115 -7.08 17.09 -18.59
C ASN A 115 -6.52 16.24 -17.44
N TYR A 116 -5.85 15.13 -17.75
CA TYR A 116 -5.20 14.29 -16.75
C TYR A 116 -4.11 15.06 -15.97
N ILE A 117 -3.32 15.86 -16.67
CA ILE A 117 -2.30 16.73 -16.07
C ILE A 117 -2.94 17.81 -15.19
N ARG A 118 -4.08 18.37 -15.62
CA ARG A 118 -4.83 19.37 -14.85
C ARG A 118 -5.37 18.80 -13.55
N GLU A 119 -5.90 17.58 -13.57
CA GLU A 119 -6.36 16.87 -12.37
C GLU A 119 -5.21 16.64 -11.39
N ILE A 120 -4.05 16.16 -11.88
CA ILE A 120 -2.86 15.99 -11.03
C ILE A 120 -2.37 17.32 -10.44
N ARG A 121 -2.43 18.42 -11.19
CA ARG A 121 -2.05 19.75 -10.68
C ARG A 121 -3.07 20.32 -9.70
N GLY A 122 -4.36 20.08 -9.94
CA GLY A 122 -5.43 20.43 -9.01
C GLY A 122 -5.25 19.71 -7.69
N LEU A 123 -4.98 18.41 -7.73
CA LEU A 123 -4.63 17.61 -6.55
C LEU A 123 -3.37 18.14 -5.85
N LYS A 124 -2.32 18.48 -6.61
CA LYS A 124 -1.09 19.04 -6.02
C LYS A 124 -1.32 20.43 -5.40
N ARG A 125 -2.12 21.29 -6.02
CA ARG A 125 -2.50 22.60 -5.45
C ARG A 125 -3.39 22.46 -4.22
N ASN A 126 -4.32 21.51 -4.22
CA ASN A 126 -5.16 21.22 -3.06
C ASN A 126 -4.34 20.63 -1.93
N LEU A 127 -3.36 19.77 -2.23
CA LEU A 127 -2.40 19.26 -1.26
C LEU A 127 -1.50 20.39 -0.71
N GLU A 128 -1.01 21.28 -1.56
CA GLU A 128 -0.21 22.44 -1.13
C GLU A 128 -1.05 23.44 -0.32
N ALA A 129 -2.33 23.61 -0.66
CA ALA A 129 -3.27 24.44 0.10
C ALA A 129 -3.65 23.81 1.44
N ALA A 130 -3.89 22.50 1.48
CA ALA A 130 -4.13 21.74 2.72
C ALA A 130 -2.87 21.68 3.59
N SER A 131 -1.68 21.57 2.98
CA SER A 131 -0.40 21.65 3.68
C SER A 131 -0.13 23.06 4.21
N LYS A 132 -0.48 24.11 3.47
CA LYS A 132 -0.43 25.50 3.96
C LYS A 132 -1.46 25.75 5.05
N GLN A 133 -2.68 25.23 4.93
CA GLN A 133 -3.69 25.29 6.00
C GLN A 133 -3.22 24.56 7.26
N ASN A 134 -2.61 23.39 7.14
CA ASN A 134 -1.97 22.69 8.26
C ASN A 134 -0.82 23.53 8.85
N LYS A 135 -0.01 24.18 8.02
CA LYS A 135 1.04 25.11 8.51
C LYS A 135 0.47 26.36 9.17
N THR A 136 -0.63 26.94 8.68
CA THR A 136 -1.28 28.09 9.32
C THR A 136 -2.07 27.71 10.56
N LEU A 137 -2.55 26.46 10.66
CA LEU A 137 -3.08 25.88 11.89
C LEU A 137 -1.96 25.64 12.91
N GLU A 138 -0.76 25.28 12.45
CA GLU A 138 0.43 25.23 13.32
C GLU A 138 0.95 26.64 13.70
N GLU A 139 0.90 27.64 12.79
CA GLU A 139 1.30 29.03 13.06
C GLU A 139 0.25 29.80 13.89
N GLY A 140 -1.05 29.50 13.75
CA GLY A 140 -2.10 29.98 14.66
C GLY A 140 -2.08 29.29 16.03
N SER A 141 -1.31 28.20 16.15
CA SER A 141 -0.99 27.52 17.42
C SER A 141 0.43 27.85 17.91
N SER A 142 1.10 28.84 17.31
CA SER A 142 2.49 29.20 17.65
C SER A 142 2.62 30.12 18.87
N ASP A 143 1.53 30.37 19.59
CA ASP A 143 1.56 31.01 20.91
C ASP A 143 1.13 30.08 22.07
N ASP A 144 0.71 28.83 21.80
CA ASP A 144 0.25 27.91 22.88
C ASP A 144 0.31 26.39 22.55
N SER A 145 1.32 25.96 21.78
CA SER A 145 1.70 24.54 21.71
C SER A 145 3.21 24.46 21.56
N LYS A 146 3.96 23.98 22.56
CA LYS A 146 3.92 22.57 23.00
C LYS A 146 4.36 22.43 24.48
N PRO A 147 3.52 21.87 25.37
CA PRO A 147 3.96 21.20 26.60
C PRO A 147 4.63 19.83 26.31
N TYR A 148 4.41 19.32 25.09
CA TYR A 148 4.85 17.99 24.64
C TYR A 148 6.32 17.61 24.91
N PRO A 149 7.36 18.45 24.70
CA PRO A 149 8.73 18.03 25.00
C PRO A 149 9.00 17.86 26.50
N LYS A 150 8.30 18.62 27.36
CA LYS A 150 8.44 18.53 28.81
C LYS A 150 7.73 17.28 29.35
N ASP A 151 6.56 16.98 28.79
CA ASP A 151 5.80 15.77 29.13
C ASP A 151 6.48 14.50 28.62
N ILE A 152 7.14 14.55 27.45
CA ILE A 152 7.97 13.44 26.95
C ILE A 152 9.17 13.21 27.88
N ALA A 153 9.80 14.27 28.39
CA ALA A 153 10.91 14.14 29.32
C ALA A 153 10.46 13.57 30.68
N SER A 154 9.33 14.03 31.23
CA SER A 154 8.80 13.50 32.50
C SER A 154 8.33 12.05 32.36
N LEU A 155 7.64 11.70 31.27
CA LEU A 155 7.23 10.32 30.99
C LEU A 155 8.42 9.38 30.84
N ASN A 156 9.51 9.84 30.22
CA ASN A 156 10.71 9.01 30.06
C ASN A 156 11.43 8.78 31.40
N GLU A 157 11.45 9.77 32.29
CA GLU A 157 11.95 9.62 33.66
C GLU A 157 11.06 8.67 34.49
N GLU A 158 9.73 8.74 34.35
CA GLU A 158 8.81 7.80 34.98
C GLU A 158 9.00 6.37 34.48
N ILE A 159 9.14 6.17 33.16
CA ILE A 159 9.44 4.86 32.57
C ILE A 159 10.74 4.31 33.13
N LYS A 160 11.78 5.15 33.25
CA LYS A 160 13.08 4.74 33.81
C LYS A 160 12.97 4.39 35.29
N LYS A 161 12.19 5.13 36.07
CA LYS A 161 11.92 4.84 37.48
C LYS A 161 11.15 3.52 37.65
N LEU A 162 10.08 3.33 36.88
CA LEU A 162 9.29 2.09 36.88
C LEU A 162 10.13 0.88 36.48
N LYS A 163 11.01 1.03 35.48
CA LYS A 163 11.93 -0.04 35.07
C LYS A 163 12.91 -0.42 36.19
N ARG A 164 13.44 0.56 36.93
CA ARG A 164 14.30 0.31 38.10
C ARG A 164 13.52 -0.39 39.22
N GLN A 165 12.32 0.07 39.54
CA GLN A 165 11.46 -0.54 40.56
C GLN A 165 11.07 -1.98 40.18
N LEU A 166 10.76 -2.24 38.90
CA LEU A 166 10.48 -3.58 38.41
C LEU A 166 11.71 -4.48 38.55
N GLN A 167 12.89 -3.99 38.18
CA GLN A 167 14.13 -4.75 38.30
C GLN A 167 14.49 -5.05 39.76
N GLU A 168 14.28 -4.09 40.66
CA GLU A 168 14.46 -4.27 42.10
C GLU A 168 13.48 -5.31 42.66
N LYS A 169 12.19 -5.21 42.31
CA LYS A 169 11.16 -6.19 42.73
C LYS A 169 11.42 -7.59 42.19
N VAL A 170 11.92 -7.73 40.96
CA VAL A 170 12.33 -9.02 40.40
C VAL A 170 13.50 -9.62 41.20
N ASN A 171 14.49 -8.81 41.56
CA ASN A 171 15.62 -9.29 42.37
C ASN A 171 15.17 -9.68 43.79
N GLU A 172 14.26 -8.90 44.41
CA GLU A 172 13.65 -9.25 45.69
C GLU A 172 12.87 -10.56 45.61
N ALA A 173 12.07 -10.76 44.55
CA ALA A 173 11.32 -11.98 44.32
C ALA A 173 12.24 -13.19 44.13
N ASN A 174 13.30 -13.06 43.32
CA ASN A 174 14.29 -14.12 43.13
C ASN A 174 15.01 -14.48 44.44
N ASN A 175 15.34 -13.48 45.26
CA ASN A 175 15.95 -13.70 46.56
C ASN A 175 14.98 -14.40 47.53
N ALA A 176 13.70 -14.03 47.50
CA ALA A 176 12.66 -14.69 48.31
C ALA A 176 12.42 -16.13 47.84
N GLU A 177 12.40 -16.37 46.53
CA GLU A 177 12.29 -17.70 45.93
C GLU A 177 13.48 -18.58 46.31
N ALA A 178 14.71 -18.07 46.21
CA ALA A 178 15.90 -18.80 46.63
C ALA A 178 15.85 -19.19 48.13
N LYS A 179 15.35 -18.29 48.99
CA LYS A 179 15.13 -18.59 50.41
C LYS A 179 14.04 -19.64 50.62
N ALA A 180 12.94 -19.56 49.89
CA ALA A 180 11.86 -20.56 49.95
C ALA A 180 12.36 -21.94 49.50
N LEU A 181 13.13 -22.01 48.41
CA LEU A 181 13.75 -23.24 47.92
C LEU A 181 14.76 -23.81 48.92
N ALA A 182 15.56 -22.96 49.58
CA ALA A 182 16.47 -23.40 50.63
C ALA A 182 15.70 -23.97 51.84
N ALA A 183 14.64 -23.30 52.29
CA ALA A 183 13.78 -23.77 53.37
C ALA A 183 13.06 -25.09 53.01
N GLN A 184 12.59 -25.21 51.76
CA GLN A 184 12.00 -26.45 51.25
C GLN A 184 13.01 -27.60 51.32
N LYS A 185 14.23 -27.42 50.79
CA LYS A 185 15.29 -28.44 50.86
C LYS A 185 15.64 -28.83 52.30
N GLN A 186 15.67 -27.85 53.21
CA GLN A 186 15.89 -28.12 54.63
C GLN A 186 14.75 -28.97 55.22
N SER A 187 13.50 -28.66 54.87
CA SER A 187 12.34 -29.43 55.33
C SER A 187 12.31 -30.86 54.76
N GLU A 188 12.71 -31.03 53.49
CA GLU A 188 12.86 -32.35 52.86
C GLU A 188 13.95 -33.19 53.57
N GLY A 189 15.07 -32.57 53.93
CA GLY A 189 16.12 -33.21 54.72
C GLY A 189 15.62 -33.66 56.10
N LEU A 190 14.91 -32.79 56.81
CA LEU A 190 14.31 -33.13 58.11
C LEU A 190 13.25 -34.24 58.01
N MET A 191 12.46 -34.26 56.94
CA MET A 191 11.48 -35.33 56.71
C MET A 191 12.16 -36.69 56.48
N LEU A 192 13.30 -36.73 55.78
CA LEU A 192 14.07 -37.96 55.61
C LEU A 192 14.66 -38.45 56.94
N GLU A 193 15.18 -37.55 57.77
CA GLU A 193 15.66 -37.89 59.11
C GLU A 193 14.53 -38.39 60.01
N TYR A 194 13.37 -37.73 59.97
CA TYR A 194 12.18 -38.16 60.69
C TYR A 194 11.75 -39.58 60.29
N ASN A 195 11.65 -39.87 58.98
CA ASN A 195 11.31 -41.19 58.49
C ASN A 195 12.30 -42.27 58.95
N ARG A 196 13.60 -41.96 58.87
CA ARG A 196 14.65 -42.87 59.36
C ARG A 196 14.52 -43.14 60.86
N LEU A 197 14.26 -42.10 61.66
CA LEU A 197 14.12 -42.24 63.11
C LEU A 197 12.85 -43.02 63.50
N VAL A 198 11.76 -42.87 62.73
CA VAL A 198 10.55 -43.67 62.90
C VAL A 198 10.82 -45.14 62.58
N GLU A 199 11.57 -45.41 61.51
CA GLU A 199 11.97 -46.77 61.15
C GLU A 199 12.88 -47.40 62.22
N ASP A 200 13.87 -46.66 62.72
CA ASP A 200 14.75 -47.11 63.80
C ASP A 200 13.95 -47.36 65.10
N ASN A 201 12.99 -46.49 65.46
CA ASN A 201 12.11 -46.69 66.60
C ASN A 201 11.25 -47.96 66.45
N LYS A 202 10.72 -48.22 65.25
CA LYS A 202 9.96 -49.43 64.96
C LYS A 202 10.84 -50.66 65.11
N HIS A 203 12.05 -50.63 64.57
CA HIS A 203 13.01 -51.72 64.69
C HIS A 203 13.40 -52.00 66.15
N LEU A 204 13.62 -50.96 66.96
CA LEU A 204 13.87 -51.10 68.40
C LEU A 204 12.66 -51.71 69.13
N HIS A 205 11.44 -51.30 68.77
CA HIS A 205 10.23 -51.87 69.33
C HIS A 205 10.08 -53.36 68.97
N ASP A 206 10.33 -53.74 67.72
CA ASP A 206 10.32 -55.14 67.26
C ASP A 206 11.40 -55.97 67.98
N GLN A 207 12.59 -55.40 68.21
CA GLN A 207 13.64 -56.02 69.01
C GLN A 207 13.20 -56.26 70.45
N LEU A 208 12.60 -55.28 71.11
CA LEU A 208 12.08 -55.41 72.48
C LEU A 208 10.98 -56.48 72.57
N GLN A 209 10.04 -56.47 71.62
CA GLN A 209 8.98 -57.49 71.57
C GLN A 209 9.56 -58.90 71.38
N SER A 210 10.58 -59.05 70.53
CA SER A 210 11.27 -60.33 70.34
C SER A 210 12.03 -60.79 71.60
N ALA A 211 12.66 -59.85 72.33
CA ALA A 211 13.32 -60.12 73.60
C ALA A 211 12.32 -60.54 74.70
N ASP A 212 11.17 -59.88 74.76
CA ASP A 212 10.12 -60.20 75.73
C ASP A 212 9.50 -61.59 75.47
N HIS A 213 9.27 -61.93 74.19
CA HIS A 213 8.85 -63.29 73.81
C HIS A 213 9.91 -64.36 74.13
N THR A 214 11.21 -64.06 73.98
CA THR A 214 12.28 -65.01 74.35
C THR A 214 12.44 -65.16 75.88
N LEU A 215 12.27 -64.09 76.66
CA LEU A 215 12.20 -64.13 78.13
C LEU A 215 10.99 -64.91 78.62
N SER A 216 9.80 -64.66 78.07
CA SER A 216 8.58 -65.42 78.39
C SER A 216 8.72 -66.92 78.04
N ARG A 217 9.40 -67.24 76.93
CA ARG A 217 9.70 -68.64 76.54
C ARG A 217 10.75 -69.30 77.46
N SER A 218 11.64 -68.51 78.07
CA SER A 218 12.64 -68.96 79.04
C SER A 218 12.02 -69.27 80.41
N ASP A 219 11.13 -68.41 80.90
CA ASP A 219 10.44 -68.62 82.18
C ASP A 219 9.43 -69.78 82.14
N GLY A 220 8.84 -70.06 80.98
CA GLY A 220 8.02 -71.25 80.76
C GLY A 220 8.77 -72.58 80.86
N LYS A 221 10.10 -72.60 80.70
CA LYS A 221 10.92 -73.83 80.81
C LYS A 221 11.44 -74.12 82.23
N LYS A 222 11.18 -73.25 83.21
CA LYS A 222 11.59 -73.46 84.62
C LYS A 222 10.49 -74.05 85.51
N LYS A 223 9.31 -74.38 84.97
CA LYS A 223 8.24 -75.09 85.68
C LYS A 223 7.88 -76.40 84.97
N THR A 224 8.73 -77.41 85.15
CA THR A 224 8.40 -78.85 85.21
C THR A 224 9.62 -79.57 85.72
#